data_AF-A0A4Q5RIZ3-F1
#
_entry.id   AF-A0A4Q5RIZ3-F1
#
_cell.length_a   1.000
_cell.length_b   1.000
_cell.length_c   1.000
_cell.angle_alpha   90.00
_cell.angle_beta   90.00
_cell.angle_gamma   90.00
#
_symmetry.space_group_name_H-M   'P 1'
#
loop_
_entity.id
_entity.type
_entity.pdbx_description
1 polymer ?
#
loop_
_entity_poly.entity_id
_entity_poly.type
_entity_poly.pdbx_seq_one_letter_code
_entity_poly.pdbx_strand_id
1 'polypeptide(L)'
;MRKLFTLTMGLAAGSLLPLAAVHAQSLAPQVALEKALATRAQWGAADYPAAEVRVSSAYAEPNGLQHVYLQQLYQGIPVYNRMQSLTFKDSRLAAHSGNFLPAKELAPLSAKPAIDAARAVRLALQHLQVAATAPTRLQVEQGPEARQTFDKADVARHDIVVSLTWGFDKNQRPHLTWNVNVDLLSTPDWWNIRVDAQTGAVVDQDNWTSYEASPAAPTGTRPAAAPTKGYRALDALLALAPPTTTTSSYLVLPFPIERPSAAGAGFQTDTDPWLRAGATNNAVTNGWHFDGTTNYVTTRGNNVAAYDDGAALNVPGSYATSLTPAPTLSFAYPANFAAAATTTANRNAAVTNLFYWNNIIHDVTYQYGFTEVAGNFQADNLGRGGLGGDFVLAEAQDGMGVGNANFSTPVDGRNGRMQMYLWNPTAPSYSLTVTAPAAVAGSYAAVEGRVSANNTLAAVGPVSGQLALYTDA
;
A
#
# COMPACT_ATOMS: atom_id res chain seq x y z
N MET A 1 -20.23 75.57 16.76
CA MET A 1 -20.40 74.71 15.58
C MET A 1 -19.44 73.52 15.75
N ARG A 2 -19.81 72.44 16.44
CA ARG A 2 -20.32 71.15 15.94
C ARG A 2 -19.83 70.71 14.55
N LYS A 3 -19.33 69.46 14.53
CA LYS A 3 -19.30 68.39 13.48
C LYS A 3 -17.87 67.99 13.07
N LEU A 4 -17.49 66.72 12.89
CA LEU A 4 -18.05 65.40 13.20
C LEU A 4 -16.93 64.37 12.91
N PHE A 5 -16.93 63.23 13.59
CA PHE A 5 -16.10 62.04 13.29
C PHE A 5 -16.38 61.48 11.89
N THR A 6 -15.37 60.86 11.26
CA THR A 6 -15.61 59.72 10.37
C THR A 6 -14.47 58.71 10.46
N LEU A 7 -14.88 57.47 10.72
CA LEU A 7 -14.12 56.24 10.88
C LEU A 7 -13.87 55.64 9.50
N THR A 8 -12.61 55.35 9.13
CA THR A 8 -12.29 54.49 7.99
C THR A 8 -11.72 53.17 8.50
N MET A 9 -12.54 52.11 8.43
CA MET A 9 -12.14 50.72 8.56
C MET A 9 -11.11 50.39 7.47
N GLY A 10 -9.89 50.06 7.86
CA GLY A 10 -8.94 49.37 6.98
C GLY A 10 -9.27 47.88 6.97
N LEU A 11 -9.81 47.39 5.86
CA LEU A 11 -9.82 45.96 5.54
C LEU A 11 -8.36 45.52 5.32
N ALA A 12 -7.80 44.78 6.27
CA ALA A 12 -6.60 44.00 6.02
C ALA A 12 -6.99 42.81 5.12
N ALA A 13 -6.46 42.81 3.90
CA ALA A 13 -6.55 41.68 2.99
C ALA A 13 -5.81 40.49 3.61
N GLY A 14 -6.57 39.60 4.24
CA GLY A 14 -6.08 38.29 4.66
C GLY A 14 -5.79 37.45 3.42
N SER A 15 -4.51 37.26 3.14
CA SER A 15 -3.98 36.28 2.20
C SER A 15 -4.48 34.88 2.59
N LEU A 16 -5.50 34.40 1.87
CA LEU A 16 -5.90 33.00 1.86
C LEU A 16 -4.77 32.20 1.19
N LEU A 17 -3.98 31.49 2.00
CA LEU A 17 -3.14 30.37 1.58
C LEU A 17 -3.88 29.06 1.94
N PRO A 18 -3.62 27.98 1.18
CA PRO A 18 -4.62 26.98 0.89
C PRO A 18 -4.86 26.07 2.09
N LEU A 19 -6.14 25.91 2.45
CA LEU A 19 -6.63 24.66 3.02
C LEU A 19 -6.13 23.54 2.08
N ALA A 20 -5.37 22.59 2.61
CA ALA A 20 -5.13 21.33 1.93
C ALA A 20 -6.49 20.85 1.43
N ALA A 21 -6.62 20.76 0.11
CA ALA A 21 -7.89 20.48 -0.52
C ALA A 21 -8.40 19.13 -0.01
N VAL A 22 -9.40 19.17 0.85
CA VAL A 22 -10.31 18.07 1.15
C VAL A 22 -11.04 17.82 -0.17
N HIS A 23 -10.40 17.06 -1.06
CA HIS A 23 -11.08 16.55 -2.23
C HIS A 23 -12.15 15.57 -1.74
N ALA A 24 -13.32 15.73 -2.32
CA ALA A 24 -14.59 15.38 -1.73
C ALA A 24 -14.73 13.88 -1.47
N GLN A 25 -14.79 13.54 -0.18
CA GLN A 25 -15.77 12.57 0.30
C GLN A 25 -17.10 12.80 -0.43
N SER A 26 -17.67 11.78 -1.07
CA SER A 26 -18.93 11.96 -1.82
C SER A 26 -20.11 12.35 -0.92
N LEU A 27 -19.92 12.26 0.40
CA LEU A 27 -20.76 12.86 1.43
C LEU A 27 -20.04 14.06 2.06
N ALA A 28 -20.75 15.20 2.17
CA ALA A 28 -20.22 16.36 2.88
C ALA A 28 -19.84 15.98 4.33
N PRO A 29 -18.62 16.26 4.82
CA PRO A 29 -18.15 15.79 6.12
C PRO A 29 -19.08 16.17 7.29
N GLN A 30 -19.69 17.36 7.23
CA GLN A 30 -20.64 17.82 8.23
C GLN A 30 -21.90 16.95 8.27
N VAL A 31 -22.45 16.61 7.10
CA VAL A 31 -23.63 15.74 6.98
C VAL A 31 -23.30 14.32 7.46
N ALA A 32 -22.12 13.82 7.11
CA ALA A 32 -21.64 12.51 7.57
C ALA A 32 -21.49 12.47 9.10
N LEU A 33 -20.94 13.53 9.70
CA LEU A 33 -20.79 13.65 11.15
C LEU A 33 -22.15 13.71 11.86
N GLU A 34 -23.07 14.56 11.39
CA GLU A 34 -24.42 14.68 11.95
C GLU A 34 -25.15 13.33 11.91
N LYS A 35 -25.06 12.63 10.77
CA LYS A 35 -25.64 11.30 10.59
C LYS A 35 -25.05 10.28 11.56
N ALA A 36 -23.74 10.28 11.73
CA ALA A 36 -23.06 9.40 12.68
C ALA A 36 -23.48 9.69 14.12
N LEU A 37 -23.52 10.97 14.52
CA LEU A 37 -23.90 11.38 15.86
C LEU A 37 -25.37 11.06 16.18
N ALA A 38 -26.26 11.11 15.19
CA ALA A 38 -27.66 10.72 15.34
C ALA A 38 -27.85 9.24 15.71
N THR A 39 -26.92 8.36 15.32
CA THR A 39 -26.95 6.92 15.64
C THR A 39 -26.00 6.52 16.76
N ARG A 40 -25.41 7.51 17.46
CA ARG A 40 -24.36 7.29 18.45
C ARG A 40 -24.68 6.28 19.54
N ALA A 41 -25.93 6.22 20.00
CA ALA A 41 -26.36 5.25 21.00
C ALA A 41 -26.17 3.78 20.58
N GLN A 42 -25.99 3.51 19.28
CA GLN A 42 -25.82 2.16 18.74
C GLN A 42 -24.34 1.74 18.65
N TRP A 43 -23.42 2.69 18.46
CA TRP A 43 -22.01 2.38 18.19
C TRP A 43 -21.02 2.95 19.21
N GLY A 44 -21.39 3.96 19.99
CA GLY A 44 -20.50 4.65 20.90
C GLY A 44 -20.85 4.42 22.38
N ALA A 45 -19.84 4.34 23.23
CA ALA A 45 -20.04 4.51 24.67
C ALA A 45 -20.55 5.95 24.96
N ALA A 46 -21.36 6.09 26.01
CA ALA A 46 -22.07 7.32 26.35
C ALA A 46 -21.13 8.53 26.68
N ASP A 47 -19.82 8.30 26.75
CA ASP A 47 -18.91 9.15 27.53
C ASP A 47 -18.06 10.13 26.68
N TYR A 48 -18.09 10.04 25.34
CA TYR A 48 -17.27 10.90 24.49
C TYR A 48 -17.96 12.21 24.08
N PRO A 49 -17.31 13.38 24.16
CA PRO A 49 -17.89 14.60 23.57
C PRO A 49 -17.99 14.46 22.04
N ALA A 50 -19.05 14.99 21.42
CA ALA A 50 -19.15 15.02 19.94
C ALA A 50 -18.00 15.83 19.31
N ALA A 51 -17.46 16.82 20.03
CA ALA A 51 -16.29 17.61 19.64
C ALA A 51 -14.97 16.80 19.63
N GLU A 52 -14.95 15.62 20.26
CA GLU A 52 -13.77 14.74 20.33
C GLU A 52 -13.86 13.60 19.31
N VAL A 53 -14.55 13.84 18.20
CA VAL A 53 -14.68 12.92 17.07
C VAL A 53 -14.60 13.71 15.78
N ARG A 54 -13.85 13.20 14.81
CA ARG A 54 -13.74 13.77 13.46
C ARG A 54 -14.07 12.71 12.41
N VAL A 55 -14.75 13.09 11.33
CA VAL A 55 -14.90 12.24 10.15
C VAL A 55 -13.54 12.14 9.45
N SER A 56 -12.96 10.94 9.39
CA SER A 56 -11.72 10.67 8.65
C SER A 56 -11.99 10.38 7.17
N SER A 57 -13.05 9.63 6.88
CA SER A 57 -13.53 9.35 5.52
C SER A 57 -15.06 9.20 5.53
N ALA A 58 -15.72 9.57 4.43
CA ALA A 58 -17.13 9.30 4.21
C ALA A 58 -17.43 9.21 2.71
N TYR A 59 -18.20 8.21 2.31
CA TYR A 59 -18.58 8.08 0.91
C TYR A 59 -19.87 7.26 0.77
N ALA A 60 -20.54 7.44 -0.36
CA ALA A 60 -21.66 6.65 -0.81
C ALA A 60 -21.24 5.74 -1.97
N GLU A 61 -21.72 4.51 -1.96
CA GLU A 61 -21.57 3.56 -3.06
C GLU A 61 -22.81 3.59 -3.99
N PRO A 62 -22.68 3.21 -5.27
CA PRO A 62 -23.80 3.14 -6.21
C PRO A 62 -24.93 2.19 -5.77
N ASN A 63 -24.64 1.20 -4.93
CA ASN A 63 -25.63 0.26 -4.39
C ASN A 63 -26.48 0.85 -3.24
N GLY A 64 -26.26 2.12 -2.89
CA GLY A 64 -26.98 2.85 -1.84
C GLY A 64 -26.39 2.72 -0.44
N LEU A 65 -25.28 2.00 -0.26
CA LEU A 65 -24.54 2.00 0.99
C LEU A 65 -23.82 3.34 1.19
N GLN A 66 -23.72 3.77 2.45
CA GLN A 66 -22.98 4.95 2.84
C GLN A 66 -22.06 4.62 4.00
N HIS A 67 -20.77 4.85 3.81
CA HIS A 67 -19.73 4.59 4.79
C HIS A 67 -19.30 5.88 5.44
N VAL A 68 -19.16 5.87 6.76
CA VAL A 68 -18.64 6.98 7.56
C VAL A 68 -17.62 6.43 8.53
N TYR A 69 -16.40 6.92 8.45
CA TYR A 69 -15.29 6.57 9.31
C TYR A 69 -15.02 7.72 10.26
N LEU A 70 -14.98 7.43 11.55
CA LEU A 70 -14.76 8.40 12.60
C LEU A 70 -13.43 8.11 13.28
N GLN A 71 -12.61 9.13 13.41
CA GLN A 71 -11.38 9.13 14.20
C GLN A 71 -11.68 9.73 15.58
N GLN A 72 -11.32 9.02 16.64
CA GLN A 72 -11.38 9.57 17.99
C GLN A 72 -10.31 10.66 18.17
N LEU A 73 -10.68 11.74 18.84
CA LEU A 73 -9.78 12.77 19.32
C LEU A 73 -9.79 12.81 20.86
N TYR A 74 -8.76 13.40 21.44
CA TYR A 74 -8.76 13.87 22.81
C TYR A 74 -7.97 15.19 22.90
N GLN A 75 -8.64 16.24 23.36
CA GLN A 75 -8.16 17.63 23.29
C GLN A 75 -7.82 18.05 21.86
N GLY A 76 -8.57 17.53 20.89
CA GLY A 76 -8.37 17.78 19.46
C GLY A 76 -7.19 17.03 18.83
N ILE A 77 -6.47 16.20 19.58
CA ILE A 77 -5.36 15.37 19.09
C ILE A 77 -5.88 13.95 18.79
N PRO A 78 -5.59 13.35 17.62
CA PRO A 78 -6.00 11.99 17.29
C PRO A 78 -5.53 10.95 18.29
N VAL A 79 -6.39 9.99 18.60
CA VAL A 79 -6.02 8.79 19.34
C VAL A 79 -5.69 7.68 18.35
N TYR A 80 -4.42 7.28 18.32
CA TYR A 80 -3.89 6.37 17.31
C TYR A 80 -4.67 5.05 17.29
N ASN A 81 -5.13 4.64 16.10
CA ASN A 81 -5.88 3.40 15.88
C ASN A 81 -7.09 3.24 16.82
N ARG A 82 -7.83 4.34 17.05
CA ARG A 82 -9.13 4.36 17.72
C ARG A 82 -10.16 5.00 16.79
N MET A 83 -10.81 4.14 16.03
CA MET A 83 -11.73 4.53 14.97
C MET A 83 -13.06 3.81 15.08
N GLN A 84 -14.11 4.37 14.46
CA GLN A 84 -15.37 3.71 14.22
C GLN A 84 -15.67 3.72 12.72
N SER A 85 -15.92 2.54 12.16
CA SER A 85 -16.47 2.38 10.82
C SER A 85 -17.97 2.19 10.94
N LEU A 86 -18.74 3.02 10.26
CA LEU A 86 -20.20 3.01 10.27
C LEU A 86 -20.70 2.83 8.84
N THR A 87 -21.53 1.82 8.61
CA THR A 87 -22.17 1.59 7.32
C THR A 87 -23.67 1.80 7.46
N PHE A 88 -24.22 2.64 6.60
CA PHE A 88 -25.62 2.98 6.57
C PHE A 88 -26.28 2.49 5.28
N LYS A 89 -27.55 2.11 5.38
CA LYS A 89 -28.44 1.81 4.25
C LYS A 89 -29.78 2.46 4.50
N ASP A 90 -30.34 3.17 3.52
CA ASP A 90 -31.63 3.87 3.64
C ASP A 90 -31.71 4.77 4.90
N SER A 91 -30.61 5.50 5.16
CA SER A 91 -30.43 6.38 6.33
C SER A 91 -30.44 5.68 7.71
N ARG A 92 -30.49 4.35 7.76
CA ARG A 92 -30.36 3.57 9.00
C ARG A 92 -28.95 3.01 9.12
N LEU A 93 -28.44 2.92 10.35
CA LEU A 93 -27.17 2.24 10.60
C LEU A 93 -27.39 0.73 10.38
N ALA A 94 -26.68 0.17 9.42
CA ALA A 94 -26.79 -1.23 9.03
C ALA A 94 -25.69 -2.09 9.69
N ALA A 95 -24.48 -1.53 9.82
CA ALA A 95 -23.37 -2.17 10.49
C ALA A 95 -22.43 -1.13 11.10
N HIS A 96 -21.71 -1.52 12.14
CA HIS A 96 -20.60 -0.74 12.67
C HIS A 96 -19.51 -1.66 13.22
N SER A 97 -18.27 -1.17 13.26
CA SER A 97 -17.13 -1.84 13.86
C SER A 97 -16.09 -0.84 14.30
N GLY A 98 -15.40 -1.09 15.42
CA GLY A 98 -14.34 -0.22 15.89
C GLY A 98 -14.33 -0.11 17.41
N ASN A 99 -13.43 0.72 17.91
CA ASN A 99 -13.21 0.93 19.33
C ASN A 99 -12.66 2.32 19.61
N PHE A 100 -13.20 2.95 20.66
CA PHE A 100 -12.69 4.19 21.24
C PHE A 100 -12.12 3.91 22.64
N LEU A 101 -11.07 4.65 23.01
CA LEU A 101 -10.42 4.59 24.31
C LEU A 101 -11.10 5.53 25.32
N PRO A 102 -11.55 5.05 26.49
CA PRO A 102 -12.20 5.88 27.50
C PRO A 102 -11.40 7.15 27.85
N ALA A 103 -12.04 8.33 27.83
CA ALA A 103 -11.36 9.60 28.05
C ALA A 103 -10.61 9.68 29.40
N LYS A 104 -11.08 8.97 30.42
CA LYS A 104 -10.42 8.83 31.73
C LYS A 104 -9.00 8.24 31.66
N GLU A 105 -8.68 7.48 30.62
CA GLU A 105 -7.35 6.90 30.43
C GLU A 105 -6.34 7.94 29.91
N LEU A 106 -6.82 8.99 29.24
CA LEU A 106 -6.00 10.10 28.75
C LEU A 106 -6.02 11.31 29.70
N ALA A 107 -7.06 11.45 30.53
CA ALA A 107 -7.24 12.56 31.47
C ALA A 107 -6.02 12.88 32.36
N PRO A 108 -5.25 11.90 32.86
CA PRO A 108 -4.07 12.18 33.68
C PRO A 108 -2.86 12.73 32.90
N LEU A 109 -2.88 12.67 31.56
CA LEU A 109 -1.74 12.99 30.72
C LEU A 109 -1.78 14.45 30.23
N SER A 110 -0.60 15.04 30.06
CA SER A 110 -0.44 16.37 29.45
C SER A 110 -0.52 16.28 27.92
N ALA A 111 -1.36 17.11 27.30
CA ALA A 111 -1.40 17.29 25.85
C ALA A 111 -0.35 18.28 25.31
N LYS A 112 0.50 18.83 26.19
CA LYS A 112 1.57 19.77 25.79
C LYS A 112 2.89 19.03 25.63
N PRO A 113 3.50 19.00 24.44
CA PRO A 113 4.79 18.34 24.25
C PRO A 113 5.92 19.11 24.97
N ALA A 114 6.83 18.38 25.63
CA ALA A 114 8.04 18.95 26.23
C ALA A 114 9.24 18.91 25.28
N ILE A 115 9.23 18.01 24.28
CA ILE A 115 10.20 18.01 23.17
C ILE A 115 9.55 18.55 21.90
N ASP A 116 10.33 19.23 21.06
CA ASP A 116 9.85 19.69 19.76
C ASP A 116 9.85 18.59 18.70
N ALA A 117 9.12 18.82 17.61
CA ALA A 117 9.03 17.89 16.48
C ALA A 117 10.39 17.62 15.84
N ALA A 118 11.27 18.62 15.74
CA ALA A 118 12.61 18.45 15.15
C ALA A 118 13.47 17.47 15.95
N ARG A 119 13.39 17.51 17.28
CA ARG A 119 14.03 16.53 18.17
C ARG A 119 13.42 15.15 18.01
N ALA A 120 12.10 15.04 17.87
CA ALA A 120 11.44 13.77 17.63
C ALA A 120 11.90 13.12 16.30
N VAL A 121 12.05 13.89 15.22
CA VAL A 121 12.58 13.38 13.94
C VAL A 121 13.99 12.83 14.12
N ARG A 122 14.89 13.57 14.78
CA ARG A 122 16.26 13.10 15.02
C ARG A 122 16.29 11.80 15.84
N LEU A 123 15.43 11.69 16.86
CA LEU A 123 15.33 10.48 17.69
C LEU A 123 14.76 9.29 16.90
N ALA A 124 13.77 9.52 16.03
CA ALA A 124 13.23 8.49 15.15
C ALA A 124 14.28 7.99 14.15
N LEU A 125 15.01 8.88 13.49
CA LEU A 125 16.08 8.51 12.56
C LEU A 125 17.24 7.78 13.28
N GLN A 126 17.58 8.22 14.50
CA GLN A 126 18.53 7.51 15.35
C GLN A 126 18.04 6.11 15.74
N HIS A 127 16.75 5.95 16.06
CA HIS A 127 16.14 4.66 16.37
C HIS A 127 16.21 3.69 15.17
N LEU A 128 15.96 4.22 13.97
CA LEU A 128 16.10 3.49 12.70
C LEU A 128 17.57 3.27 12.28
N GLN A 129 18.54 3.77 13.05
CA GLN A 129 19.97 3.69 12.76
C GLN A 129 20.36 4.31 11.41
N VAL A 130 19.62 5.33 10.98
CA VAL A 130 19.85 6.05 9.72
C VAL A 130 20.62 7.34 10.02
N ALA A 131 21.79 7.48 9.40
CA ALA A 131 22.57 8.71 9.46
C ALA A 131 21.90 9.76 8.55
N ALA A 132 21.46 10.86 9.15
CA ALA A 132 20.81 11.96 8.43
C ALA A 132 21.48 13.29 8.75
N THR A 133 21.48 14.20 7.79
CA THR A 133 21.66 15.63 8.07
C THR A 133 20.46 16.12 8.88
N ALA A 134 20.60 17.23 9.62
CA ALA A 134 19.49 17.77 10.39
C ALA A 134 18.37 18.23 9.43
N PRO A 135 17.16 17.63 9.46
CA PRO A 135 16.13 17.95 8.48
C PRO A 135 15.65 19.41 8.61
N THR A 136 15.45 20.08 7.49
CA THR A 136 14.94 21.45 7.47
C THR A 136 13.42 21.44 7.57
N ARG A 137 12.85 22.23 8.47
CA ARG A 137 11.40 22.38 8.56
C ARG A 137 10.87 23.23 7.40
N LEU A 138 9.96 22.66 6.62
CA LEU A 138 9.35 23.29 5.45
C LEU A 138 8.01 23.96 5.79
N GLN A 139 7.18 23.29 6.60
CA GLN A 139 5.81 23.76 6.89
C GLN A 139 5.43 23.50 8.35
N VAL A 140 4.57 24.38 8.88
CA VAL A 140 3.90 24.24 10.18
C VAL A 140 2.41 24.50 9.97
N GLU A 141 1.59 23.54 10.36
CA GLU A 141 0.14 23.68 10.40
C GLU A 141 -0.31 24.11 11.79
N GLN A 142 -1.33 24.96 11.84
CA GLN A 142 -1.92 25.42 13.09
C GLN A 142 -2.89 24.37 13.63
N GLY A 143 -3.00 24.27 14.95
CA GLY A 143 -3.97 23.42 15.62
C GLY A 143 -3.34 22.45 16.63
N PRO A 144 -4.19 21.67 17.31
CA PRO A 144 -3.77 20.77 18.41
C PRO A 144 -2.83 19.65 17.95
N GLU A 145 -2.93 19.19 16.70
CA GLU A 145 -2.04 18.17 16.13
C GLU A 145 -0.61 18.67 15.89
N ALA A 146 -0.40 19.99 15.85
CA ALA A 146 0.90 20.61 15.61
C ALA A 146 1.69 19.99 14.42
N ARG A 147 0.95 19.63 13.35
CA ARG A 147 1.50 18.93 12.17
C ARG A 147 2.56 19.79 11.48
N GLN A 148 3.69 19.16 11.16
CA GLN A 148 4.86 19.79 10.57
C GLN A 148 5.43 18.90 9.47
N THR A 149 5.96 19.54 8.43
CA THR A 149 6.65 18.87 7.33
C THR A 149 8.12 19.29 7.34
N PHE A 150 9.01 18.31 7.27
CA PHE A 150 10.46 18.48 7.14
C PHE A 150 10.90 17.96 5.78
N ASP A 151 12.01 18.49 5.26
CA ASP A 151 12.63 17.96 4.06
C ASP A 151 13.07 16.49 4.23
N LYS A 152 13.44 15.89 3.11
CA LYS A 152 13.83 14.48 3.02
C LYS A 152 15.16 14.16 3.72
N ALA A 153 15.97 15.17 4.02
CA ALA A 153 17.32 15.07 4.59
C ALA A 153 18.22 13.98 3.97
N ASP A 154 18.07 13.73 2.65
CA ASP A 154 18.73 12.67 1.87
C ASP A 154 18.51 11.23 2.39
N VAL A 155 17.56 11.03 3.31
CA VAL A 155 17.26 9.73 3.91
C VAL A 155 15.89 9.19 3.54
N ALA A 156 15.01 10.06 3.03
CA ALA A 156 13.64 9.72 2.71
C ALA A 156 13.30 9.96 1.22
N ARG A 157 12.35 9.19 0.69
CA ARG A 157 11.80 9.40 -0.67
C ARG A 157 10.80 10.54 -0.71
N HIS A 158 10.10 10.76 0.41
CA HIS A 158 9.11 11.81 0.62
C HIS A 158 9.51 12.70 1.79
N ASP A 159 9.01 13.94 1.78
CA ASP A 159 9.16 14.86 2.91
C ASP A 159 8.64 14.21 4.19
N ILE A 160 9.38 14.36 5.29
CA ILE A 160 9.09 13.73 6.57
C ILE A 160 7.94 14.50 7.24
N VAL A 161 6.83 13.81 7.52
CA VAL A 161 5.65 14.41 8.16
C VAL A 161 5.62 14.02 9.62
N VAL A 162 5.39 14.99 10.50
CA VAL A 162 5.37 14.81 11.95
C VAL A 162 4.13 15.45 12.54
N SER A 163 3.39 14.74 13.39
CA SER A 163 2.22 15.29 14.09
C SER A 163 2.05 14.68 15.48
N LEU A 164 1.37 15.38 16.37
CA LEU A 164 0.99 14.84 17.66
C LEU A 164 -0.13 13.80 17.51
N THR A 165 0.00 12.69 18.26
CA THR A 165 -1.03 11.66 18.41
C THR A 165 -0.95 11.07 19.82
N TRP A 166 -2.08 10.63 20.35
CA TRP A 166 -2.09 9.75 21.52
C TRP A 166 -1.75 8.33 21.08
N GLY A 167 -0.52 7.91 21.33
CA GLY A 167 0.00 6.57 21.02
C GLY A 167 -0.07 5.65 22.23
N PHE A 168 0.24 4.36 22.02
CA PHE A 168 0.26 3.37 23.09
C PHE A 168 1.60 2.65 23.09
N ASP A 169 2.14 2.37 24.27
CA ASP A 169 3.29 1.49 24.40
C ASP A 169 2.90 0.01 24.26
N LYS A 170 3.90 -0.88 24.30
CA LYS A 170 3.68 -2.34 24.23
C LYS A 170 2.75 -2.90 25.31
N ASN A 171 2.59 -2.19 26.43
CA ASN A 171 1.70 -2.56 27.53
C ASN A 171 0.31 -1.87 27.42
N GLN A 172 0.01 -1.26 26.27
CA GLN A 172 -1.22 -0.50 26.02
C GLN A 172 -1.40 0.72 26.93
N ARG A 173 -0.32 1.27 27.49
CA ARG A 173 -0.39 2.52 28.25
C ARG A 173 -0.38 3.70 27.28
N PRO A 174 -1.27 4.70 27.45
CA PRO A 174 -1.32 5.85 26.55
C PRO A 174 -0.17 6.83 26.80
N HIS A 175 0.31 7.45 25.73
CA HIS A 175 1.34 8.49 25.73
C HIS A 175 0.95 9.59 24.75
N LEU A 176 1.26 10.86 25.07
CA LEU A 176 1.33 11.88 24.03
C LEU A 176 2.60 11.61 23.22
N THR A 177 2.49 11.47 21.91
CA THR A 177 3.62 11.12 21.04
C THR A 177 3.67 12.03 19.82
N TRP A 178 4.88 12.28 19.33
CA TRP A 178 5.11 12.71 17.96
C TRP A 178 5.12 11.46 17.06
N ASN A 179 4.18 11.36 16.13
CA ASN A 179 4.20 10.36 15.06
C ASN A 179 5.07 10.89 13.92
N VAL A 180 6.24 10.31 13.72
CA VAL A 180 7.18 10.63 12.64
C VAL A 180 6.95 9.64 11.50
N ASN A 181 6.43 10.13 10.37
CA ASN A 181 6.23 9.34 9.16
C ASN A 181 7.40 9.53 8.19
N VAL A 182 8.11 8.45 7.86
CA VAL A 182 9.32 8.47 7.03
C VAL A 182 9.35 7.30 6.05
N ASP A 183 9.34 7.61 4.76
CA ASP A 183 9.53 6.64 3.66
C ASP A 183 11.02 6.53 3.34
N LEU A 184 11.68 5.48 3.83
CA LEU A 184 13.14 5.38 3.78
C LEU A 184 13.65 5.17 2.35
N LEU A 185 14.78 5.80 2.03
CA LEU A 185 15.50 5.58 0.78
C LEU A 185 16.27 4.25 0.79
N SER A 186 16.81 3.86 1.95
CA SER A 186 17.71 2.71 2.10
C SER A 186 17.00 1.36 2.18
N THR A 187 15.71 1.34 2.49
CA THR A 187 14.90 0.12 2.59
C THR A 187 13.55 0.35 1.90
N PRO A 188 12.76 -0.71 1.67
CA PRO A 188 11.37 -0.58 1.21
C PRO A 188 10.43 0.02 2.28
N ASP A 189 10.90 0.26 3.51
CA ASP A 189 10.05 0.57 4.64
C ASP A 189 9.54 2.01 4.66
N TRP A 190 8.26 2.15 4.98
CA TRP A 190 7.62 3.42 5.24
C TRP A 190 7.08 3.44 6.67
N TRP A 191 7.90 3.98 7.57
CA TRP A 191 7.68 3.91 9.00
C TRP A 191 6.77 5.01 9.52
N ASN A 192 5.94 4.66 10.50
CA ASN A 192 5.41 5.57 11.51
C ASN A 192 6.06 5.25 12.84
N ILE A 193 6.87 6.19 13.37
CA ILE A 193 7.54 6.04 14.65
C ILE A 193 6.86 6.95 15.68
N ARG A 194 6.37 6.38 16.76
CA ARG A 194 5.77 7.14 17.87
C ARG A 194 6.84 7.42 18.92
N VAL A 195 7.28 8.67 18.96
CA VAL A 195 8.24 9.19 19.94
C VAL A 195 7.48 9.89 21.06
N ASP A 196 7.62 9.44 22.29
CA ASP A 196 7.01 10.07 23.46
C ASP A 196 7.37 11.56 23.53
N ALA A 197 6.35 12.40 23.56
CA ALA A 197 6.49 13.86 23.45
C ALA A 197 6.98 14.52 24.74
N GLN A 198 7.14 13.76 25.83
CA GLN A 198 7.71 14.25 27.10
C GLN A 198 9.17 13.82 27.26
N THR A 199 9.46 12.56 26.96
CA THR A 199 10.74 11.90 27.28
C THR A 199 11.65 11.73 26.07
N GLY A 200 11.08 11.66 24.86
CA GLY A 200 11.81 11.31 23.64
C GLY A 200 12.06 9.81 23.45
N ALA A 201 11.51 8.95 24.31
CA ALA A 201 11.60 7.50 24.10
C ALA A 201 10.71 7.08 22.92
N VAL A 202 11.17 6.15 22.09
CA VAL A 202 10.29 5.48 21.11
C VAL A 202 9.38 4.51 21.86
N VAL A 203 8.07 4.69 21.76
CA VAL A 203 7.09 3.88 22.48
C VAL A 203 6.52 2.75 21.62
N ASP A 204 6.39 2.99 20.32
CA ASP A 204 5.84 2.05 19.36
C ASP A 204 6.17 2.46 17.90
N GLN A 205 6.06 1.52 16.96
CA GLN A 205 6.22 1.77 15.53
C GLN A 205 5.40 0.81 14.67
N ASP A 206 5.00 1.27 13.48
CA ASP A 206 4.36 0.45 12.43
C ASP A 206 4.91 0.83 11.05
N ASN A 207 4.65 -0.04 10.08
CA ASN A 207 5.15 0.10 8.72
C ASN A 207 3.98 0.06 7.74
N TRP A 208 3.91 1.04 6.84
CA TRP A 208 2.97 1.05 5.70
C TRP A 208 3.41 0.11 4.57
N THR A 209 4.63 -0.44 4.66
CA THR A 209 5.11 -1.53 3.81
C THR A 209 4.81 -2.87 4.48
N SER A 210 3.97 -3.68 3.82
CA SER A 210 3.70 -5.05 4.21
C SER A 210 4.59 -5.99 3.41
N TYR A 211 5.24 -6.93 4.10
CA TYR A 211 6.02 -8.01 3.48
C TYR A 211 5.19 -9.29 3.42
N GLU A 212 5.54 -10.19 2.50
CA GLU A 212 5.01 -11.53 2.51
C GLU A 212 5.47 -12.24 3.80
N ALA A 213 4.51 -12.53 4.68
CA ALA A 213 4.70 -13.41 5.81
C ALA A 213 4.10 -14.77 5.45
N SER A 214 4.88 -15.85 5.50
CA SER A 214 4.30 -17.20 5.44
C SER A 214 3.32 -17.35 6.60
N PRO A 215 2.00 -17.44 6.36
CA PRO A 215 1.09 -17.77 7.44
C PRO A 215 1.37 -19.22 7.85
N ALA A 216 1.35 -19.51 9.15
CA ALA A 216 0.99 -20.86 9.57
C ALA A 216 -0.34 -21.20 8.88
N ALA A 217 -0.38 -22.32 8.16
CA ALA A 217 -1.48 -22.66 7.26
C ALA A 217 -2.85 -22.37 7.90
N PRO A 218 -3.68 -21.49 7.30
CA PRO A 218 -5.03 -21.29 7.80
C PRO A 218 -5.81 -22.61 7.63
N THR A 219 -6.36 -23.14 8.73
CA THR A 219 -7.30 -24.26 8.77
C THR A 219 -8.69 -23.87 8.24
N GLY A 220 -8.73 -23.18 7.10
CA GLY A 220 -9.95 -22.74 6.44
C GLY A 220 -10.31 -23.64 5.26
N THR A 221 -11.53 -24.13 5.24
CA THR A 221 -12.10 -24.91 4.14
C THR A 221 -12.15 -24.09 2.85
N ARG A 222 -11.62 -24.66 1.75
CA ARG A 222 -11.72 -24.11 0.39
C ARG A 222 -13.19 -23.84 0.03
N PRO A 223 -13.56 -22.63 -0.43
CA PRO A 223 -14.83 -22.42 -1.10
C PRO A 223 -14.88 -23.23 -2.40
N ALA A 224 -16.06 -23.77 -2.72
CA ALA A 224 -16.31 -24.49 -3.97
C ALA A 224 -16.22 -23.55 -5.17
N ALA A 225 -15.61 -24.03 -6.26
CA ALA A 225 -15.48 -23.30 -7.51
C ALA A 225 -16.87 -22.99 -8.12
N ALA A 226 -17.10 -21.74 -8.48
CA ALA A 226 -18.28 -21.33 -9.24
C ALA A 226 -18.14 -21.73 -10.72
N PRO A 227 -19.25 -22.09 -11.40
CA PRO A 227 -19.22 -22.47 -12.81
C PRO A 227 -18.97 -21.24 -13.71
N THR A 228 -18.08 -21.38 -14.68
CA THR A 228 -17.81 -20.39 -15.71
C THR A 228 -18.93 -20.38 -16.76
N LYS A 229 -19.49 -19.20 -17.05
CA LYS A 229 -20.33 -18.97 -18.25
C LYS A 229 -19.49 -18.25 -19.30
N GLY A 230 -19.48 -18.78 -20.52
CA GLY A 230 -18.77 -18.19 -21.65
C GLY A 230 -19.42 -16.91 -22.14
N TYR A 231 -18.58 -15.95 -22.54
CA TYR A 231 -19.00 -14.68 -23.13
C TYR A 231 -18.47 -14.56 -24.57
N ARG A 232 -19.25 -13.94 -25.45
CA ARG A 232 -18.86 -13.64 -26.83
C ARG A 232 -18.36 -12.20 -26.95
N ALA A 233 -17.27 -12.01 -27.70
CA ALA A 233 -16.75 -10.70 -28.08
C ALA A 233 -17.68 -10.01 -29.10
N LEU A 234 -17.66 -8.67 -29.09
CA LEU A 234 -18.35 -7.83 -30.07
C LEU A 234 -17.32 -6.98 -30.82
N ASP A 235 -17.27 -7.15 -32.15
CA ASP A 235 -16.48 -6.32 -33.05
C ASP A 235 -17.26 -5.08 -33.50
N ALA A 236 -16.60 -3.92 -33.48
CA ALA A 236 -16.79 -2.84 -34.46
C ALA A 236 -15.63 -1.83 -34.39
N LEU A 237 -14.89 -1.65 -35.50
CA LEU A 237 -13.90 -0.59 -35.67
C LEU A 237 -14.51 0.60 -36.44
N LEU A 238 -14.52 1.77 -35.81
CA LEU A 238 -14.49 3.11 -36.40
C LEU A 238 -13.29 3.84 -35.77
N ALA A 239 -12.75 4.87 -36.43
CA ALA A 239 -11.56 5.60 -35.96
C ALA A 239 -11.62 5.86 -34.44
N LEU A 240 -10.71 5.20 -33.70
CA LEU A 240 -10.89 4.95 -32.27
C LEU A 240 -10.52 6.20 -31.48
N ALA A 241 -11.50 6.79 -30.81
CA ALA A 241 -11.22 7.65 -29.67
C ALA A 241 -10.54 6.80 -28.57
N PRO A 242 -9.69 7.39 -27.71
CA PRO A 242 -9.15 6.69 -26.55
C PRO A 242 -10.26 6.05 -25.70
N PRO A 243 -10.04 4.86 -25.11
CA PRO A 243 -8.86 4.00 -25.29
C PRO A 243 -8.78 3.43 -26.73
N THR A 244 -7.61 3.55 -27.36
CA THR A 244 -7.39 3.12 -28.76
C THR A 244 -7.17 1.61 -28.87
N THR A 245 -6.96 0.92 -27.77
CA THR A 245 -6.78 -0.54 -27.73
C THR A 245 -8.14 -1.20 -27.71
N THR A 246 -8.50 -1.91 -28.79
CA THR A 246 -9.78 -2.65 -28.86
C THR A 246 -9.65 -4.08 -28.37
N THR A 247 -8.47 -4.67 -28.52
CA THR A 247 -8.20 -6.03 -28.05
C THR A 247 -6.75 -6.19 -27.62
N SER A 248 -6.54 -6.99 -26.57
CA SER A 248 -5.22 -7.36 -26.07
C SER A 248 -5.17 -8.83 -25.66
N SER A 249 -4.09 -9.50 -26.06
CA SER A 249 -3.79 -10.88 -25.66
C SER A 249 -2.53 -10.94 -24.80
N TYR A 250 -2.53 -11.73 -23.73
CA TYR A 250 -1.40 -11.89 -22.82
C TYR A 250 -1.07 -13.39 -22.66
N LEU A 251 0.19 -13.78 -22.88
CA LEU A 251 0.66 -15.12 -22.53
C LEU A 251 1.11 -15.13 -21.07
N VAL A 252 0.26 -15.67 -20.19
CA VAL A 252 0.39 -15.55 -18.72
C VAL A 252 -0.01 -16.85 -18.03
N LEU A 253 0.14 -16.93 -16.71
CA LEU A 253 -0.61 -17.87 -15.89
C LEU A 253 -1.98 -17.25 -15.60
N PRO A 254 -3.06 -17.65 -16.31
CA PRO A 254 -4.33 -16.96 -16.18
C PRO A 254 -4.98 -17.26 -14.83
N PHE A 255 -5.80 -16.33 -14.37
CA PHE A 255 -6.62 -16.53 -13.17
C PHE A 255 -7.51 -17.79 -13.32
N PRO A 256 -7.59 -18.68 -12.31
CA PRO A 256 -7.06 -18.56 -10.93
C PRO A 256 -5.76 -19.33 -10.68
N ILE A 257 -4.92 -19.57 -11.70
CA ILE A 257 -3.69 -20.36 -11.55
C ILE A 257 -2.64 -19.55 -10.78
N GLU A 258 -2.35 -19.96 -9.55
CA GLU A 258 -1.44 -19.26 -8.64
C GLU A 258 0.04 -19.37 -9.04
N ARG A 259 0.48 -20.52 -9.56
CA ARG A 259 1.90 -20.82 -9.84
C ARG A 259 2.10 -21.81 -10.98
N PRO A 260 3.25 -21.78 -11.69
CA PRO A 260 3.50 -22.66 -12.84
C PRO A 260 3.47 -24.16 -12.52
N SER A 261 3.72 -24.55 -11.26
CA SER A 261 3.76 -25.95 -10.84
C SER A 261 2.39 -26.52 -10.44
N ALA A 262 1.31 -25.72 -10.45
CA ALA A 262 -0.02 -26.23 -10.12
C ALA A 262 -0.55 -27.19 -11.22
N ALA A 263 -1.46 -28.09 -10.87
CA ALA A 263 -1.99 -29.06 -11.83
C ALA A 263 -2.76 -28.33 -12.96
N GLY A 264 -2.36 -28.55 -14.21
CA GLY A 264 -2.91 -27.83 -15.38
C GLY A 264 -2.36 -26.42 -15.60
N ALA A 265 -1.31 -26.01 -14.86
CA ALA A 265 -0.80 -24.64 -14.79
C ALA A 265 0.21 -24.23 -15.88
N GLY A 266 -0.12 -24.48 -17.15
CA GLY A 266 0.65 -23.92 -18.25
C GLY A 266 0.43 -22.42 -18.41
N PHE A 267 1.41 -21.72 -18.99
CA PHE A 267 1.16 -20.40 -19.56
C PHE A 267 0.12 -20.55 -20.69
N GLN A 268 -0.89 -19.70 -20.67
CA GLN A 268 -1.98 -19.69 -21.64
C GLN A 268 -2.17 -18.26 -22.15
N THR A 269 -2.64 -18.16 -23.39
CA THR A 269 -3.04 -16.86 -23.94
C THR A 269 -4.42 -16.52 -23.41
N ASP A 270 -4.53 -15.43 -22.65
CA ASP A 270 -5.80 -14.85 -22.23
C ASP A 270 -6.05 -13.57 -23.02
N THR A 271 -7.25 -13.44 -23.59
CA THR A 271 -7.61 -12.33 -24.48
C THR A 271 -8.73 -11.52 -23.85
N ASP A 272 -8.55 -10.20 -23.84
CA ASP A 272 -9.46 -9.20 -23.27
C ASP A 272 -9.92 -9.55 -21.84
N PRO A 273 -9.00 -9.79 -20.88
CA PRO A 273 -9.37 -10.39 -19.61
C PRO A 273 -10.24 -9.47 -18.74
N TRP A 274 -10.19 -8.15 -18.97
CA TRP A 274 -11.07 -7.16 -18.35
C TRP A 274 -12.55 -7.49 -18.56
N LEU A 275 -12.92 -8.13 -19.69
CA LEU A 275 -14.30 -8.52 -19.96
C LEU A 275 -14.86 -9.51 -18.93
N ARG A 276 -14.02 -10.19 -18.15
CA ARG A 276 -14.46 -11.06 -17.04
C ARG A 276 -15.14 -10.29 -15.91
N ALA A 277 -14.80 -9.02 -15.70
CA ALA A 277 -15.51 -8.12 -14.78
C ALA A 277 -16.89 -7.69 -15.30
N GLY A 278 -17.15 -7.94 -16.59
CA GLY A 278 -18.35 -7.52 -17.32
C GLY A 278 -18.07 -6.27 -18.16
N ALA A 279 -18.49 -6.28 -19.43
CA ALA A 279 -18.24 -5.17 -20.37
C ALA A 279 -18.87 -3.82 -19.96
N THR A 280 -19.87 -3.86 -19.07
CA THR A 280 -20.54 -2.66 -18.53
C THR A 280 -19.97 -2.25 -17.17
N ASN A 281 -18.91 -2.89 -16.70
CA ASN A 281 -18.31 -2.58 -15.41
C ASN A 281 -17.53 -1.27 -15.47
N ASN A 282 -17.69 -0.44 -14.45
CA ASN A 282 -16.93 0.78 -14.31
C ASN A 282 -15.40 0.54 -14.26
N ALA A 283 -14.95 -0.58 -13.70
CA ALA A 283 -13.54 -0.97 -13.63
C ALA A 283 -12.85 -1.05 -15.00
N VAL A 284 -13.62 -1.32 -16.08
CA VAL A 284 -13.06 -1.57 -17.41
C VAL A 284 -13.14 -0.37 -18.34
N THR A 285 -13.58 0.80 -17.86
CA THR A 285 -13.91 1.98 -18.70
C THR A 285 -12.71 2.47 -19.51
N ASN A 286 -11.53 2.57 -18.88
CA ASN A 286 -10.28 2.94 -19.55
C ASN A 286 -9.52 1.72 -20.12
N GLY A 287 -10.06 0.51 -19.94
CA GLY A 287 -9.30 -0.72 -20.19
C GLY A 287 -7.99 -0.76 -19.37
N TRP A 288 -7.06 -1.61 -19.80
CA TRP A 288 -5.80 -1.78 -19.07
C TRP A 288 -4.64 -0.94 -19.62
N HIS A 289 -4.78 -0.34 -20.81
CA HIS A 289 -3.68 0.32 -21.55
C HIS A 289 -3.89 1.81 -21.81
N PHE A 290 -4.83 2.44 -21.10
CA PHE A 290 -5.07 3.88 -21.18
C PHE A 290 -5.23 4.40 -19.77
N ASP A 291 -4.66 5.58 -19.47
CA ASP A 291 -4.66 6.17 -18.12
C ASP A 291 -5.57 7.41 -17.99
N GLY A 292 -6.50 7.58 -18.94
CA GLY A 292 -7.32 8.79 -19.05
C GLY A 292 -6.69 9.88 -19.92
N THR A 293 -5.38 9.83 -20.18
CA THR A 293 -4.67 10.81 -21.01
C THR A 293 -3.89 10.17 -22.17
N THR A 294 -3.17 9.09 -21.91
CA THR A 294 -2.20 8.47 -22.81
C THR A 294 -2.54 7.00 -23.07
N ASN A 295 -2.53 6.60 -24.34
CA ASN A 295 -2.59 5.19 -24.71
C ASN A 295 -1.19 4.58 -24.69
N TYR A 296 -1.06 3.40 -24.12
CA TYR A 296 0.19 2.68 -23.98
C TYR A 296 0.19 1.41 -24.81
N VAL A 297 1.30 1.16 -25.50
CA VAL A 297 1.60 -0.13 -26.13
C VAL A 297 2.51 -0.99 -25.24
N THR A 298 2.63 -0.63 -23.96
CA THR A 298 3.46 -1.29 -22.95
C THR A 298 2.61 -1.73 -21.77
N THR A 299 3.20 -2.45 -20.80
CA THR A 299 2.57 -2.87 -19.54
C THR A 299 2.29 -1.70 -18.57
N ARG A 300 1.52 -0.72 -19.03
CA ARG A 300 1.11 0.48 -18.30
C ARG A 300 -0.30 0.90 -18.71
N GLY A 301 -1.07 1.40 -17.76
CA GLY A 301 -2.36 2.07 -17.98
C GLY A 301 -2.96 2.57 -16.67
N ASN A 302 -4.28 2.61 -16.57
CA ASN A 302 -4.98 3.27 -15.47
C ASN A 302 -4.69 2.66 -14.09
N ASN A 303 -4.61 1.35 -13.99
CA ASN A 303 -4.61 0.66 -12.68
C ASN A 303 -3.19 0.39 -12.18
N VAL A 304 -2.25 0.16 -13.10
CA VAL A 304 -0.89 -0.30 -12.81
C VAL A 304 0.10 0.10 -13.90
N ALA A 305 1.33 0.39 -13.50
CA ALA A 305 2.52 0.44 -14.34
C ALA A 305 3.48 -0.67 -13.88
N ALA A 306 3.64 -1.71 -14.70
CA ALA A 306 4.49 -2.85 -14.38
C ALA A 306 5.78 -2.84 -15.21
N TYR A 307 6.93 -2.92 -14.54
CA TYR A 307 8.26 -2.80 -15.13
C TYR A 307 9.30 -3.61 -14.32
N ASP A 308 10.49 -3.84 -14.85
CA ASP A 308 11.58 -4.41 -14.05
C ASP A 308 12.30 -3.35 -13.20
N ASP A 309 12.71 -3.72 -11.98
CA ASP A 309 13.64 -2.91 -11.15
C ASP A 309 14.81 -3.74 -10.61
N GLY A 310 15.46 -4.50 -11.49
CA GLY A 310 16.64 -5.28 -11.09
C GLY A 310 17.81 -4.43 -10.58
N ALA A 311 17.78 -3.11 -10.78
CA ALA A 311 18.78 -2.16 -10.29
C ALA A 311 18.46 -1.58 -8.90
N ALA A 312 17.29 -1.91 -8.32
CA ALA A 312 16.85 -1.45 -6.99
C ALA A 312 16.76 0.08 -6.87
N LEU A 313 16.39 0.75 -7.95
CA LEU A 313 16.37 2.22 -8.02
C LEU A 313 15.00 2.79 -7.60
N ASN A 314 13.96 1.96 -7.46
CA ASN A 314 12.58 2.36 -7.21
C ASN A 314 12.08 3.40 -8.23
N VAL A 315 12.49 3.23 -9.49
CA VAL A 315 12.05 4.02 -10.63
C VAL A 315 11.76 3.08 -11.81
N PRO A 316 10.89 3.47 -12.75
CA PRO A 316 10.59 2.64 -13.91
C PRO A 316 11.83 2.20 -14.69
N GLY A 317 12.06 0.88 -14.73
CA GLY A 317 12.99 0.25 -15.66
C GLY A 317 12.32 -0.10 -16.99
N SER A 318 12.46 -1.35 -17.43
CA SER A 318 11.91 -1.83 -18.70
C SER A 318 10.48 -2.32 -18.50
N TYR A 319 9.55 -1.70 -19.20
CA TYR A 319 8.23 -2.27 -19.45
C TYR A 319 8.32 -3.40 -20.48
N ALA A 320 7.38 -4.34 -20.45
CA ALA A 320 7.16 -5.21 -21.60
C ALA A 320 6.39 -4.43 -22.67
N THR A 321 6.80 -4.54 -23.93
CA THR A 321 6.20 -3.84 -25.07
C THR A 321 5.35 -4.81 -25.88
N SER A 322 4.27 -4.35 -26.46
CA SER A 322 3.47 -5.19 -27.33
C SER A 322 4.27 -5.63 -28.58
N LEU A 323 4.09 -6.90 -28.98
CA LEU A 323 4.66 -7.47 -30.20
C LEU A 323 3.87 -7.07 -31.45
N THR A 324 2.71 -6.44 -31.29
CA THR A 324 1.85 -5.95 -32.36
C THR A 324 1.48 -4.48 -32.11
N PRO A 325 1.24 -3.69 -33.17
CA PRO A 325 0.83 -2.30 -33.01
C PRO A 325 -0.63 -2.20 -32.57
N ALA A 326 -0.98 -1.08 -31.92
CA ALA A 326 -2.38 -0.72 -31.68
C ALA A 326 -3.19 -0.73 -33.00
N PRO A 327 -4.48 -1.08 -32.97
CA PRO A 327 -5.36 -1.24 -31.80
C PRO A 327 -5.37 -2.66 -31.19
N THR A 328 -4.60 -3.59 -31.74
CA THR A 328 -4.56 -5.01 -31.33
C THR A 328 -3.22 -5.31 -30.69
N LEU A 329 -3.17 -5.39 -29.36
CA LEU A 329 -1.92 -5.60 -28.63
C LEU A 329 -1.70 -7.09 -28.30
N SER A 330 -0.47 -7.57 -28.45
CA SER A 330 -0.07 -8.92 -28.06
C SER A 330 1.16 -8.90 -27.18
N PHE A 331 1.07 -9.51 -25.99
CA PHE A 331 2.18 -9.69 -25.05
C PHE A 331 2.47 -11.20 -24.91
N ALA A 332 2.91 -11.81 -26.00
CA ALA A 332 3.17 -13.24 -26.09
C ALA A 332 4.65 -13.58 -25.81
N TYR A 333 5.09 -13.37 -24.58
CA TYR A 333 6.46 -13.65 -24.15
C TYR A 333 6.56 -15.04 -23.50
N PRO A 334 7.10 -16.07 -24.19
CA PRO A 334 7.22 -17.40 -23.61
C PRO A 334 8.32 -17.43 -22.55
N ALA A 335 7.97 -17.90 -21.35
CA ALA A 335 8.96 -18.16 -20.30
C ALA A 335 9.80 -19.40 -20.65
N ASN A 336 11.12 -19.26 -20.54
CA ASN A 336 12.08 -20.35 -20.62
C ASN A 336 12.62 -20.68 -19.22
N PHE A 337 12.02 -21.69 -18.58
CA PHE A 337 12.42 -22.15 -17.25
C PHE A 337 13.79 -22.85 -17.21
N ALA A 338 14.40 -23.15 -18.37
CA ALA A 338 15.78 -23.64 -18.45
C ALA A 338 16.83 -22.51 -18.53
N ALA A 339 16.38 -21.25 -18.67
CA ALA A 339 17.25 -20.07 -18.69
C ALA A 339 17.14 -19.27 -17.39
N ALA A 340 18.14 -18.41 -17.12
CA ALA A 340 18.11 -17.52 -15.97
C ALA A 340 16.87 -16.61 -15.99
N ALA A 341 16.31 -16.33 -14.80
CA ALA A 341 15.13 -15.48 -14.65
C ALA A 341 15.35 -14.06 -15.21
N THR A 342 16.58 -13.56 -15.13
CA THR A 342 16.98 -12.20 -15.55
C THR A 342 17.20 -12.05 -17.07
N THR A 343 17.05 -13.11 -17.86
CA THR A 343 17.08 -12.99 -19.33
C THR A 343 15.92 -12.12 -19.80
N THR A 344 16.11 -11.36 -20.89
CA THR A 344 15.06 -10.44 -21.41
C THR A 344 13.74 -11.16 -21.69
N ALA A 345 13.78 -12.39 -22.21
CA ALA A 345 12.57 -13.19 -22.45
C ALA A 345 11.80 -13.49 -21.16
N ASN A 346 12.48 -14.02 -20.13
CA ASN A 346 11.87 -14.33 -18.84
C ASN A 346 11.43 -13.08 -18.08
N ARG A 347 12.19 -11.99 -18.19
CA ARG A 347 11.83 -10.71 -17.60
C ARG A 347 10.57 -10.14 -18.23
N ASN A 348 10.45 -10.13 -19.56
CA ASN A 348 9.23 -9.67 -20.23
C ASN A 348 8.02 -10.57 -19.91
N ALA A 349 8.21 -11.88 -19.80
CA ALA A 349 7.17 -12.80 -19.35
C ALA A 349 6.73 -12.49 -17.90
N ALA A 350 7.68 -12.23 -16.99
CA ALA A 350 7.40 -11.87 -15.60
C ALA A 350 6.66 -10.52 -15.48
N VAL A 351 7.13 -9.48 -16.17
CA VAL A 351 6.49 -8.15 -16.20
C VAL A 351 5.07 -8.24 -16.79
N THR A 352 4.88 -9.00 -17.87
CA THR A 352 3.56 -9.24 -18.46
C THR A 352 2.62 -9.94 -17.49
N ASN A 353 3.09 -10.99 -16.81
CA ASN A 353 2.30 -11.71 -15.83
C ASN A 353 1.95 -10.83 -14.61
N LEU A 354 2.88 -10.00 -14.14
CA LEU A 354 2.66 -9.05 -13.05
C LEU A 354 1.61 -8.00 -13.39
N PHE A 355 1.69 -7.43 -14.60
CA PHE A 355 0.70 -6.50 -15.14
C PHE A 355 -0.69 -7.12 -15.21
N TYR A 356 -0.79 -8.34 -15.75
CA TYR A 356 -2.04 -9.08 -15.83
C TYR A 356 -2.67 -9.29 -14.44
N TRP A 357 -1.90 -9.79 -13.47
CA TRP A 357 -2.43 -10.09 -12.14
C TRP A 357 -2.82 -8.85 -11.33
N ASN A 358 -2.08 -7.74 -11.45
CA ASN A 358 -2.45 -6.47 -10.81
C ASN A 358 -3.79 -5.96 -11.35
N ASN A 359 -3.99 -5.98 -12.68
CA ASN A 359 -5.27 -5.59 -13.26
C ASN A 359 -6.42 -6.54 -12.89
N ILE A 360 -6.18 -7.86 -12.86
CA ILE A 360 -7.21 -8.81 -12.40
C ILE A 360 -7.61 -8.54 -10.95
N ILE A 361 -6.65 -8.30 -10.06
CA ILE A 361 -6.93 -7.99 -8.64
C ILE A 361 -7.70 -6.67 -8.52
N HIS A 362 -7.30 -5.64 -9.27
CA HIS A 362 -8.08 -4.40 -9.37
C HIS A 362 -9.52 -4.69 -9.78
N ASP A 363 -9.72 -5.36 -10.91
CA ASP A 363 -11.06 -5.60 -11.47
C ASP A 363 -11.93 -6.46 -10.52
N VAL A 364 -11.34 -7.45 -9.84
CA VAL A 364 -12.03 -8.27 -8.84
C VAL A 364 -12.38 -7.45 -7.59
N THR A 365 -11.44 -6.70 -7.02
CA THR A 365 -11.67 -5.92 -5.79
C THR A 365 -12.64 -4.76 -6.00
N TYR A 366 -12.67 -4.18 -7.21
CA TYR A 366 -13.67 -3.20 -7.63
C TYR A 366 -15.10 -3.74 -7.47
N GLN A 367 -15.33 -5.01 -7.85
CA GLN A 367 -16.63 -5.68 -7.70
C GLN A 367 -17.06 -5.86 -6.24
N TYR A 368 -16.11 -5.85 -5.32
CA TYR A 368 -16.34 -5.97 -3.88
C TYR A 368 -16.31 -4.62 -3.15
N GLY A 369 -16.38 -3.50 -3.89
CA GLY A 369 -16.54 -2.16 -3.32
C GLY A 369 -15.26 -1.36 -3.21
N PHE A 370 -14.10 -1.91 -3.60
CA PHE A 370 -12.84 -1.15 -3.68
C PHE A 370 -12.82 -0.29 -4.96
N THR A 371 -13.66 0.74 -4.94
CA THR A 371 -13.89 1.71 -6.01
C THR A 371 -13.13 3.00 -5.76
N GLU A 372 -13.23 3.96 -6.68
CA GLU A 372 -12.51 5.25 -6.61
C GLU A 372 -12.77 5.99 -5.29
N VAL A 373 -14.04 6.10 -4.86
CA VAL A 373 -14.41 6.76 -3.59
C VAL A 373 -13.98 5.99 -2.34
N ALA A 374 -13.70 4.69 -2.49
CA ALA A 374 -13.18 3.84 -1.43
C ALA A 374 -11.64 3.82 -1.37
N GLY A 375 -10.97 4.61 -2.23
CA GLY A 375 -9.51 4.76 -2.28
C GLY A 375 -8.81 3.62 -3.02
N ASN A 376 -9.36 3.20 -4.15
CA ASN A 376 -8.66 2.26 -5.04
C ASN A 376 -7.54 2.96 -5.82
N PHE A 377 -6.65 2.16 -6.42
CA PHE A 377 -5.49 2.68 -7.15
C PHE A 377 -5.81 2.89 -8.63
N GLN A 378 -5.95 4.14 -9.04
CA GLN A 378 -6.23 4.52 -10.43
C GLN A 378 -5.54 5.84 -10.82
N ALA A 379 -4.98 5.91 -12.02
CA ALA A 379 -4.41 7.13 -12.57
C ALA A 379 -5.49 8.19 -12.80
N ASP A 380 -6.61 7.79 -13.41
CA ASP A 380 -7.80 8.60 -13.63
C ASP A 380 -9.03 7.93 -13.00
N ASN A 381 -9.73 8.71 -12.16
CA ASN A 381 -10.96 8.30 -11.47
C ASN A 381 -12.21 8.66 -12.27
N LEU A 382 -12.09 9.22 -13.47
CA LEU A 382 -13.20 9.53 -14.38
C LEU A 382 -14.26 10.45 -13.73
N GLY A 383 -13.84 11.28 -12.78
CA GLY A 383 -14.72 12.14 -11.99
C GLY A 383 -15.64 11.40 -11.00
N ARG A 384 -15.37 10.13 -10.68
CA ARG A 384 -16.21 9.32 -9.79
C ARG A 384 -15.95 9.56 -8.30
N GLY A 385 -14.94 10.35 -7.95
CA GLY A 385 -14.53 10.67 -6.58
C GLY A 385 -13.21 10.02 -6.19
N GLY A 386 -12.84 10.09 -4.90
CA GLY A 386 -11.51 9.69 -4.43
C GLY A 386 -10.39 10.60 -4.92
N LEU A 387 -9.15 10.28 -4.54
CA LEU A 387 -7.95 10.94 -5.05
C LEU A 387 -7.25 10.02 -6.07
N GLY A 388 -7.41 10.31 -7.36
CA GLY A 388 -6.70 9.57 -8.40
C GLY A 388 -5.22 9.96 -8.52
N GLY A 389 -4.58 9.47 -9.57
CA GLY A 389 -3.15 9.68 -9.84
C GLY A 389 -2.26 8.64 -9.14
N ASP A 390 -2.85 7.56 -8.64
CA ASP A 390 -2.24 6.67 -7.66
C ASP A 390 -2.20 5.19 -8.08
N PHE A 391 -2.24 4.91 -9.38
CA PHE A 391 -1.99 3.59 -9.94
C PHE A 391 -0.80 2.85 -9.29
N VAL A 392 -0.85 1.52 -9.24
CA VAL A 392 0.21 0.72 -8.62
C VAL A 392 1.50 0.79 -9.45
N LEU A 393 2.63 1.07 -8.79
CA LEU A 393 3.98 0.85 -9.32
C LEU A 393 4.38 -0.59 -9.03
N ALA A 394 4.35 -1.46 -10.05
CA ALA A 394 4.59 -2.89 -9.89
C ALA A 394 5.97 -3.30 -10.43
N GLU A 395 6.91 -3.50 -9.52
CA GLU A 395 8.33 -3.73 -9.79
C GLU A 395 8.60 -5.24 -9.84
N ALA A 396 8.91 -5.76 -11.02
CA ALA A 396 9.27 -7.14 -11.25
C ALA A 396 10.78 -7.34 -11.07
N GLN A 397 11.16 -8.47 -10.46
CA GLN A 397 12.57 -8.84 -10.26
C GLN A 397 13.35 -7.75 -9.53
N ASP A 398 12.70 -7.10 -8.58
CA ASP A 398 13.28 -5.98 -7.84
C ASP A 398 14.57 -6.41 -7.11
N GLY A 399 15.62 -5.61 -7.25
CA GLY A 399 16.96 -5.89 -6.74
C GLY A 399 17.17 -5.60 -5.25
N MET A 400 16.19 -5.00 -4.55
CA MET A 400 16.26 -4.67 -3.11
C MET A 400 16.27 -5.92 -2.22
N GLY A 401 15.82 -7.06 -2.73
CA GLY A 401 15.70 -8.28 -1.94
C GLY A 401 15.60 -9.57 -2.76
N VAL A 402 15.51 -10.68 -2.03
CA VAL A 402 15.24 -12.01 -2.58
C VAL A 402 14.33 -12.79 -1.64
N GLY A 403 13.54 -13.73 -2.17
CA GLY A 403 12.77 -14.69 -1.37
C GLY A 403 11.63 -14.09 -0.54
N ASN A 404 11.05 -13.00 -1.02
CA ASN A 404 9.89 -12.34 -0.42
C ASN A 404 9.20 -11.45 -1.48
N ALA A 405 8.22 -10.67 -1.08
CA ALA A 405 7.67 -9.55 -1.83
C ALA A 405 7.12 -8.52 -0.84
N ASN A 406 6.94 -7.28 -1.25
CA ASN A 406 6.27 -6.29 -0.40
C ASN A 406 5.39 -5.33 -1.17
N PHE A 407 4.53 -4.65 -0.42
CA PHE A 407 3.65 -3.61 -0.93
C PHE A 407 3.59 -2.44 0.07
N SER A 408 4.02 -1.25 -0.37
CA SER A 408 3.84 0.01 0.35
C SER A 408 2.48 0.61 0.01
N THR A 409 1.64 0.84 1.02
CA THR A 409 0.27 1.39 0.87
C THR A 409 0.19 2.78 1.49
N PRO A 410 0.53 3.85 0.75
CA PRO A 410 0.34 5.21 1.26
C PRO A 410 -1.15 5.57 1.32
N VAL A 411 -1.41 6.80 1.81
CA VAL A 411 -2.75 7.40 1.71
C VAL A 411 -3.17 7.59 0.25
N ASP A 412 -4.49 7.55 0.03
CA ASP A 412 -5.17 7.79 -1.26
C ASP A 412 -4.57 8.98 -2.03
N GLY A 413 -4.43 8.85 -3.36
CA GLY A 413 -3.79 9.85 -4.21
C GLY A 413 -2.26 9.78 -4.25
N ARG A 414 -1.66 8.73 -3.68
CA ARG A 414 -0.24 8.41 -3.82
C ARG A 414 -0.07 6.97 -4.27
N ASN A 415 0.83 6.76 -5.22
CA ASN A 415 1.03 5.43 -5.80
C ASN A 415 1.47 4.41 -4.74
N GLY A 416 0.74 3.29 -4.66
CA GLY A 416 1.25 2.09 -4.00
C GLY A 416 2.44 1.52 -4.77
N ARG A 417 3.43 0.99 -4.05
CA ARG A 417 4.62 0.36 -4.65
C ARG A 417 4.67 -1.11 -4.28
N MET A 418 4.60 -1.97 -5.29
CA MET A 418 4.73 -3.43 -5.17
C MET A 418 6.11 -3.84 -5.64
N GLN A 419 6.85 -4.57 -4.81
CA GLN A 419 8.20 -5.05 -5.13
C GLN A 419 8.22 -6.57 -5.09
N MET A 420 8.28 -7.18 -6.27
CA MET A 420 8.32 -8.63 -6.44
C MET A 420 9.76 -9.09 -6.61
N TYR A 421 10.28 -9.81 -5.63
CA TYR A 421 11.67 -10.27 -5.66
C TYR A 421 11.83 -11.58 -6.41
N LEU A 422 13.05 -11.82 -6.89
CA LEU A 422 13.43 -13.17 -7.29
C LEU A 422 13.51 -14.06 -6.05
N TRP A 423 12.88 -15.22 -6.14
CA TRP A 423 13.18 -16.31 -5.23
C TRP A 423 14.51 -16.90 -5.66
N ASN A 424 15.54 -16.76 -4.83
CA ASN A 424 16.80 -17.43 -5.10
C ASN A 424 16.65 -18.90 -4.67
N PRO A 425 16.58 -19.88 -5.60
CA PRO A 425 16.43 -21.29 -5.23
C PRO A 425 17.68 -21.85 -4.53
N THR A 426 18.80 -21.11 -4.51
CA THR A 426 20.06 -21.57 -3.94
C THR A 426 20.83 -20.41 -3.32
N ALA A 427 21.09 -20.45 -2.00
CA ALA A 427 22.30 -19.77 -1.50
C ALA A 427 23.48 -20.18 -2.41
N PRO A 428 24.39 -19.26 -2.79
CA PRO A 428 25.50 -19.63 -3.67
C PRO A 428 26.15 -20.90 -3.11
N SER A 429 26.28 -21.92 -3.97
CA SER A 429 26.85 -23.20 -3.56
C SER A 429 28.23 -22.93 -2.94
N TYR A 430 28.42 -23.33 -1.69
CA TYR A 430 29.70 -23.22 -1.01
C TYR A 430 30.33 -24.60 -0.86
N SER A 431 31.65 -24.62 -0.72
CA SER A 431 32.39 -25.86 -0.50
C SER A 431 32.22 -26.29 0.95
N LEU A 432 31.45 -27.36 1.18
CA LEU A 432 31.39 -28.04 2.47
C LEU A 432 32.55 -29.03 2.54
N THR A 433 33.44 -28.85 3.51
CA THR A 433 34.53 -29.80 3.78
C THR A 433 34.13 -30.75 4.90
N VAL A 434 33.96 -32.03 4.56
CA VAL A 434 33.83 -33.11 5.54
C VAL A 434 35.22 -33.61 5.88
N THR A 435 35.62 -33.51 7.15
CA THR A 435 36.97 -33.87 7.61
C THR A 435 37.06 -35.29 8.17
N ALA A 436 35.95 -35.87 8.64
CA ALA A 436 35.87 -37.23 9.18
C ALA A 436 34.43 -37.78 9.14
N PRO A 437 34.23 -39.12 9.14
CA PRO A 437 35.26 -40.16 9.04
C PRO A 437 35.89 -40.23 7.64
N ALA A 438 37.10 -40.78 7.54
CA ALA A 438 37.91 -40.79 6.31
C ALA A 438 37.17 -41.36 5.09
N ALA A 439 36.23 -42.29 5.29
CA ALA A 439 35.44 -42.90 4.23
C ALA A 439 34.53 -41.91 3.47
N VAL A 440 34.16 -40.79 4.08
CA VAL A 440 33.30 -39.74 3.47
C VAL A 440 33.98 -38.36 3.49
N ALA A 441 35.26 -38.30 3.86
CA ALA A 441 35.99 -37.04 3.89
C ALA A 441 36.17 -36.49 2.46
N GLY A 442 35.98 -35.19 2.28
CA GLY A 442 36.03 -34.56 0.97
C GLY A 442 35.40 -33.17 0.94
N SER A 443 35.55 -32.48 -0.18
CA SER A 443 34.80 -31.26 -0.47
C SER A 443 33.55 -31.61 -1.29
N TYR A 444 32.41 -31.11 -0.83
CA TYR A 444 31.12 -31.29 -1.44
C TYR A 444 30.54 -29.94 -1.81
N ALA A 445 29.87 -29.86 -2.96
CA ALA A 445 29.01 -28.73 -3.25
C ALA A 445 27.78 -28.81 -2.35
N ALA A 446 27.57 -27.80 -1.52
CA ALA A 446 26.44 -27.73 -0.61
C ALA A 446 25.70 -26.41 -0.75
N VAL A 447 24.41 -26.44 -0.41
CA VAL A 447 23.55 -25.26 -0.28
C VAL A 447 23.04 -25.25 1.16
N GLU A 448 23.15 -24.10 1.81
CA GLU A 448 22.77 -23.98 3.21
C GLU A 448 21.25 -23.91 3.34
N GLY A 449 20.68 -24.72 4.23
CA GLY A 449 19.25 -24.70 4.50
C GLY A 449 18.82 -23.38 5.16
N ARG A 450 17.70 -22.81 4.70
CA ARG A 450 17.14 -21.54 5.25
C ARG A 450 16.08 -21.75 6.33
N VAL A 451 15.96 -22.97 6.86
CA VAL A 451 14.97 -23.33 7.90
C VAL A 451 15.23 -22.59 9.22
N SER A 452 16.50 -22.25 9.51
CA SER A 452 16.86 -21.46 10.69
C SER A 452 18.17 -20.71 10.44
N ALA A 453 18.14 -19.39 10.60
CA ALA A 453 19.34 -18.54 10.54
C ALA A 453 20.32 -18.84 11.71
N ASN A 454 19.83 -19.40 12.81
CA ASN A 454 20.64 -19.69 14.00
C ASN A 454 21.44 -21.00 13.89
N ASN A 455 21.10 -21.86 12.93
CA ASN A 455 21.70 -23.20 12.79
C ASN A 455 22.48 -23.35 11.47
N THR A 456 22.83 -22.24 10.83
CA THR A 456 23.70 -22.26 9.65
C THR A 456 25.12 -22.61 10.10
N LEU A 457 25.83 -23.45 9.34
CA LEU A 457 27.27 -23.68 9.49
C LEU A 457 28.06 -22.38 9.43
N ALA A 458 27.58 -21.39 8.67
CA ALA A 458 28.14 -20.04 8.69
C ALA A 458 28.08 -19.37 10.09
N ALA A 459 27.00 -19.59 10.84
CA ALA A 459 26.82 -19.03 12.18
C ALA A 459 27.42 -19.91 13.29
N VAL A 460 27.34 -21.24 13.18
CA VAL A 460 27.77 -22.17 14.23
C VAL A 460 29.21 -22.67 14.05
N GLY A 461 29.83 -22.43 12.89
CA GLY A 461 31.17 -22.92 12.56
C GLY A 461 31.20 -24.43 12.29
N PRO A 462 32.40 -25.05 12.29
CA PRO A 462 32.56 -26.48 12.08
C PRO A 462 31.81 -27.30 13.15
N VAL A 463 31.02 -28.28 12.71
CA VAL A 463 30.25 -29.16 13.60
C VAL A 463 30.76 -30.60 13.55
N SER A 464 30.73 -31.29 14.69
CA SER A 464 31.03 -32.72 14.81
C SER A 464 29.85 -33.45 15.44
N GLY A 465 29.41 -34.55 14.87
CA GLY A 465 28.29 -35.34 15.40
C GLY A 465 27.88 -36.49 14.49
N GLN A 466 26.87 -37.25 14.90
CA GLN A 466 26.26 -38.24 14.02
C GLN A 466 25.39 -37.53 12.98
N LEU A 467 25.74 -37.72 11.70
CA LEU A 467 24.99 -37.21 10.56
C LEU A 467 24.05 -38.30 10.04
N ALA A 468 22.78 -37.97 9.88
CA ALA A 468 21.81 -38.81 9.19
C ALA A 468 21.47 -38.16 7.84
N LEU A 469 21.59 -38.92 6.74
CA LEU A 469 21.11 -38.47 5.44
C LEU A 469 19.59 -38.55 5.45
N TYR A 470 18.94 -37.39 5.37
CA TYR A 470 17.50 -37.32 5.14
C TYR A 470 17.25 -37.14 3.63
N THR A 471 16.55 -38.10 3.03
CA THR A 471 16.12 -37.99 1.63
C THR A 471 14.72 -37.40 1.64
N ASP A 472 14.60 -36.13 1.29
CA ASP A 472 13.29 -35.51 1.03
C ASP A 472 12.76 -36.07 -0.30
N ALA A 473 11.48 -36.49 -0.31
CA ALA A 473 10.88 -37.28 -1.38
C ALA A 473 10.39 -36.44 -2.57
#